data_AF-X1V898-F1
#
_entry.id   AF-X1V898-F1
#
_cell.length_a   1.000
_cell.length_b   1.000
_cell.length_c   1.000
_cell.angle_alpha   90.00
_cell.angle_beta   90.00
_cell.angle_gamma   90.00
#
_symmetry.space_group_name_H-M   'P 1'
#
loop_
_entity.id
_entity.type
_entity.pdbx_description
1 polymer ?
#
loop_
_entity_poly.entity_id
_entity_poly.type
_entity_poly.pdbx_seq_one_letter_code
_entity_poly.pdbx_strand_id
1 'polypeptide(L)'
;ALADGIVVKLNSLDLHERLGNIGREPRWAIAYKFPAVQGTTRLNEIRVSVGRTGTLNPYAILDPVSVGGVTIKQAALHNEDDIRRKDIRIGDTVLVQRAGEVIPQVVGPVVSKRSGREKLFTMPSRCPECGARVIRPEGEVMSYCTNVACPAQIQQRLEHFVSRGGMDIRGIGKSLSATLLKEGLVRDVADLYDLHNKYDRLVKPEKMAEKSVDNMLNAIEKSKDRSLSRVIFALGILHIGEEMAEILTR
;
A
#
# COMPACT_ATOMS: atom_id res chain seq x y z
N ALA A 1 26.53 -7.18 -12.27
CA ALA A 1 25.39 -7.77 -11.54
C ALA A 1 25.73 -7.74 -10.07
N LEU A 2 25.05 -6.91 -9.28
CA LEU A 2 25.19 -6.94 -7.82
C LEU A 2 24.16 -7.96 -7.32
N ALA A 3 24.63 -9.04 -6.70
CA ALA A 3 23.74 -9.96 -6.00
C ALA A 3 23.25 -9.29 -4.70
N ASP A 4 21.98 -9.48 -4.33
CA ASP A 4 21.36 -8.93 -3.12
C ASP A 4 21.45 -9.90 -1.91
N GLY A 5 22.05 -11.07 -2.12
CA GLY A 5 22.28 -12.09 -1.11
C GLY A 5 22.65 -13.44 -1.70
N ILE A 6 22.41 -14.48 -0.91
CA ILE A 6 22.57 -15.89 -1.30
C ILE A 6 21.25 -16.64 -1.06
N VAL A 7 20.99 -17.69 -1.84
CA VAL A 7 19.84 -18.58 -1.59
C VAL A 7 20.37 -19.88 -1.02
N VAL A 8 19.95 -20.22 0.20
CA VAL A 8 20.26 -21.50 0.84
C VAL A 8 19.13 -22.45 0.51
N LYS A 9 19.45 -23.59 -0.13
CA LYS A 9 18.50 -24.63 -0.52
C LYS A 9 18.92 -25.95 0.08
N LEU A 10 17.96 -26.75 0.55
CA LEU A 10 18.23 -28.16 0.81
C LEU A 10 18.60 -28.83 -0.52
N ASN A 11 19.65 -29.65 -0.52
CA ASN A 11 20.13 -30.27 -1.76
C ASN A 11 19.29 -31.49 -2.20
N SER A 12 18.57 -32.12 -1.26
CA SER A 12 17.75 -33.31 -1.54
C SER A 12 16.39 -32.93 -2.13
N LEU A 13 16.07 -33.47 -3.32
CA LEU A 13 14.77 -33.29 -3.98
C LEU A 13 13.62 -33.99 -3.24
N ASP A 14 13.87 -35.14 -2.59
CA ASP A 14 12.88 -35.82 -1.74
C ASP A 14 12.39 -34.90 -0.61
N LEU A 15 13.31 -34.12 -0.03
CA LEU A 15 12.95 -33.16 1.01
C LEU A 15 12.16 -31.96 0.46
N HIS A 16 12.29 -31.63 -0.83
CA HIS A 16 11.49 -30.55 -1.43
C HIS A 16 10.02 -30.94 -1.47
N GLU A 17 9.73 -32.16 -1.94
CA GLU A 17 8.36 -32.69 -2.02
C GLU A 17 7.74 -32.82 -0.63
N ARG A 18 8.49 -33.39 0.33
CA ARG A 18 8.00 -33.60 1.69
C ARG A 18 7.73 -32.30 2.45
N LEU A 19 8.56 -31.28 2.24
CA LEU A 19 8.39 -29.98 2.89
C LEU A 19 7.33 -29.13 2.18
N GLY A 20 7.24 -29.22 0.86
CA GLY A 20 6.28 -28.46 0.06
C GLY A 20 6.47 -26.94 0.16
N ASN A 21 5.38 -26.21 -0.01
CA ASN A 21 5.33 -24.75 -0.03
C ASN A 21 4.34 -24.22 1.02
N ILE A 22 4.55 -22.99 1.48
CA ILE A 22 3.58 -22.20 2.24
C ILE A 22 3.20 -20.96 1.41
N GLY A 23 1.94 -20.90 0.98
CA GLY A 23 1.50 -19.90 0.00
C GLY A 23 2.36 -19.95 -1.28
N ARG A 24 3.06 -18.85 -1.57
CA ARG A 24 3.98 -18.74 -2.73
C ARG A 24 5.44 -19.11 -2.41
N GLU A 25 5.79 -19.40 -1.16
CA GLU A 25 7.17 -19.58 -0.72
C GLU A 25 7.51 -21.06 -0.46
N PRO A 26 8.65 -21.57 -1.00
CA PRO A 26 9.09 -22.94 -0.72
C PRO A 26 9.62 -23.08 0.71
N ARG A 27 9.28 -24.17 1.39
CA ARG A 27 9.77 -24.44 2.77
C ARG A 27 11.21 -24.98 2.82
N TRP A 28 11.73 -25.41 1.67
CA TRP A 28 13.05 -26.04 1.54
C TRP A 28 14.15 -25.07 1.08
N ALA A 29 13.84 -23.78 0.90
CA ALA A 29 14.78 -22.75 0.51
C ALA A 29 14.54 -21.43 1.26
N ILE A 30 15.60 -20.67 1.50
CA ILE A 30 15.54 -19.33 2.09
C ILE A 30 16.53 -18.39 1.41
N ALA A 31 16.10 -17.15 1.18
CA ALA A 31 16.99 -16.08 0.71
C ALA A 31 17.67 -15.41 1.91
N TYR A 32 18.99 -15.56 2.02
CA TYR A 32 19.83 -14.88 3.00
C TYR A 32 20.39 -13.60 2.39
N LYS A 33 19.73 -12.48 2.69
CA LYS A 33 20.04 -11.17 2.09
C LYS A 33 21.25 -10.51 2.74
N PHE A 34 22.02 -9.76 1.97
CA PHE A 34 23.08 -8.90 2.53
C PHE A 34 22.50 -7.80 3.43
N PRO A 35 23.29 -7.24 4.35
CA PRO A 35 22.87 -6.10 5.16
C PRO A 35 22.32 -4.97 4.26
N ALA A 36 21.15 -4.45 4.63
CA ALA A 36 20.53 -3.38 3.86
C ALA A 36 21.43 -2.14 3.84
N VAL A 37 21.55 -1.49 2.68
CA VAL A 37 22.18 -0.18 2.59
C VAL A 37 21.36 0.81 3.40
N GLN A 38 22.04 1.54 4.29
CA GLN A 38 21.42 2.55 5.14
C GLN A 38 21.93 3.94 4.80
N GLY A 39 21.08 4.93 4.96
CA GLY A 39 21.42 6.35 4.89
C GLY A 39 20.88 7.08 6.10
N THR A 40 21.49 8.22 6.42
CA THR A 40 21.04 9.09 7.50
C THR A 40 20.48 10.37 6.90
N THR A 41 19.31 10.81 7.36
CA THR A 41 18.66 12.03 6.87
C THR A 41 17.81 12.69 7.95
N ARG A 42 17.33 13.91 7.70
CA ARG A 42 16.43 14.61 8.61
C ARG A 42 14.98 14.17 8.42
N LEU A 43 14.29 13.90 9.52
CA LEU A 43 12.85 13.70 9.59
C LEU A 43 12.15 15.06 9.73
N ASN A 44 11.53 15.53 8.66
CA ASN A 44 10.89 16.85 8.61
C ASN A 44 9.49 16.83 9.20
N GLU A 45 8.71 15.79 8.89
CA GLU A 45 7.31 15.69 9.27
C GLU A 45 6.93 14.21 9.33
N ILE A 46 5.94 13.87 10.16
CA ILE A 46 5.23 12.58 10.07
C ILE A 46 3.82 12.88 9.60
N ARG A 47 3.47 12.37 8.42
CA ARG A 47 2.11 12.44 7.86
C ARG A 47 1.41 11.11 8.04
N VAL A 48 0.10 11.11 7.86
CA VAL A 48 -0.73 9.90 8.01
C VAL A 48 -1.52 9.69 6.73
N SER A 49 -1.43 8.48 6.16
CA SER A 49 -2.27 8.05 5.04
C SER A 49 -3.40 7.15 5.55
N VAL A 50 -4.54 7.19 4.86
CA VAL A 50 -5.70 6.35 5.17
C VAL A 50 -5.74 5.18 4.19
N GLY A 51 -5.63 3.97 4.71
CA GLY A 51 -5.69 2.73 3.93
C GLY A 51 -7.10 2.36 3.52
N ARG A 52 -7.21 1.32 2.67
CA ARG A 52 -8.47 0.78 2.13
C ARG A 52 -9.53 0.48 3.20
N THR A 53 -9.11 -0.10 4.32
CA THR A 53 -9.98 -0.50 5.44
C THR A 53 -10.10 0.60 6.50
N GLY A 54 -9.63 1.82 6.19
CA GLY A 54 -9.65 2.94 7.11
C GLY A 54 -8.46 2.99 8.07
N THR A 55 -7.48 2.09 7.98
CA THR A 55 -6.26 2.14 8.80
C THR A 55 -5.51 3.45 8.61
N LEU A 56 -5.07 4.07 9.69
CA LEU A 56 -4.19 5.24 9.68
C LEU A 56 -2.74 4.77 9.73
N ASN A 57 -2.00 5.00 8.64
CA ASN A 57 -0.64 4.54 8.46
C ASN A 57 0.31 5.75 8.45
N PRO A 58 1.15 5.93 9.49
CA PRO A 58 2.09 7.04 9.50
C PRO A 58 3.22 6.82 8.49
N TYR A 59 3.75 7.91 7.95
CA TYR A 59 4.92 7.86 7.08
C TYR A 59 5.76 9.12 7.27
N ALA A 60 7.07 8.95 7.18
CA ALA A 60 8.05 10.00 7.32
C ALA A 60 8.14 10.83 6.04
N ILE A 61 8.17 12.15 6.18
CA ILE A 61 8.67 13.08 5.18
C ILE A 61 10.11 13.41 5.54
N LEU A 62 11.03 13.15 4.61
CA LEU A 62 12.46 13.20 4.84
C LEU A 62 13.14 14.24 3.96
N ASP A 63 14.27 14.76 4.41
CA ASP A 63 15.22 15.39 3.50
C ASP A 63 15.69 14.34 2.47
N PRO A 64 15.82 14.69 1.17
CA PRO A 64 16.22 13.74 0.15
C PRO A 64 17.55 13.07 0.49
N VAL A 65 17.58 11.73 0.50
CA VAL A 65 18.78 10.95 0.81
C VAL A 65 18.96 9.82 -0.19
N SER A 66 20.18 9.61 -0.69
CA SER A 66 20.49 8.50 -1.59
C SER A 66 20.81 7.25 -0.78
N VAL A 67 20.05 6.17 -1.00
CA VAL A 67 20.26 4.87 -0.34
C VAL A 67 20.11 3.76 -1.38
N GLY A 68 21.19 3.02 -1.62
CA GLY A 68 21.21 1.95 -2.63
C GLY A 68 20.86 2.46 -4.03
N GLY A 69 21.39 3.62 -4.43
CA GLY A 69 21.21 4.19 -5.77
C GLY A 69 19.86 4.87 -6.04
N VAL A 70 18.98 4.99 -5.04
CA VAL A 70 17.69 5.67 -5.17
C VAL A 70 17.57 6.79 -4.14
N THR A 71 17.01 7.92 -4.57
CA THR A 71 16.71 9.05 -3.68
C THR A 71 15.41 8.82 -2.94
N ILE A 72 15.49 8.67 -1.63
CA ILE A 72 14.36 8.51 -0.72
C ILE A 72 13.96 9.89 -0.18
N LYS A 73 12.66 10.22 -0.31
CA LYS A 73 12.04 11.41 0.31
C LYS A 73 10.94 11.05 1.31
N GLN A 74 10.49 9.80 1.28
CA GLN A 74 9.43 9.29 2.13
C GLN A 74 9.78 7.87 2.57
N ALA A 75 9.43 7.53 3.81
CA ALA A 75 9.64 6.20 4.35
C ALA A 75 8.48 5.77 5.24
N ALA A 76 8.15 4.48 5.23
CA ALA A 76 7.09 3.95 6.06
C ALA A 76 7.45 4.05 7.55
N LEU A 77 6.45 4.37 8.37
CA LEU A 77 6.46 4.21 9.81
C LEU A 77 5.31 3.25 10.15
N HIS A 78 5.57 2.17 10.88
CA HIS A 78 4.61 1.07 10.95
C HIS A 78 3.28 1.48 11.61
N ASN A 79 3.35 2.07 12.80
CA ASN A 79 2.22 2.56 13.59
C ASN A 79 2.72 3.48 14.72
N GLU A 80 1.81 4.09 15.47
CA GLU A 80 2.16 4.99 16.57
C GLU A 80 2.99 4.29 17.66
N ASP A 81 2.68 3.04 18.00
CA ASP A 81 3.41 2.30 19.03
C ASP A 81 4.85 2.00 18.59
N ASP A 82 5.07 1.63 17.32
CA ASP A 82 6.41 1.42 16.77
C ASP A 82 7.23 2.71 16.76
N ILE A 83 6.60 3.83 16.40
CA ILE A 83 7.21 5.17 16.47
C ILE A 83 7.64 5.48 17.91
N ARG A 84 6.77 5.25 18.90
CA ARG A 84 7.06 5.48 20.33
C ARG A 84 8.13 4.52 20.84
N ARG A 85 8.06 3.23 20.50
CA ARG A 85 9.02 2.20 20.90
C ARG A 85 10.43 2.51 20.38
N LYS A 86 10.53 3.01 19.16
CA LYS A 86 11.81 3.46 18.56
C LYS A 86 12.20 4.89 18.98
N ASP A 87 11.36 5.56 19.78
CA ASP A 87 11.50 6.97 20.17
C ASP A 87 11.76 7.90 18.98
N ILE A 88 11.06 7.72 17.86
CA ILE A 88 11.22 8.56 16.67
C ILE A 88 10.43 9.86 16.86
N ARG A 89 11.11 11.00 16.68
CA ARG A 89 10.53 12.34 16.87
C ARG A 89 10.66 13.20 15.63
N ILE A 90 9.67 14.05 15.37
CA ILE A 90 9.72 15.02 14.27
C ILE A 90 10.88 15.98 14.54
N GLY A 91 11.77 16.14 13.55
CA GLY A 91 13.01 16.88 13.66
C GLY A 91 14.26 16.02 13.88
N ASP A 92 14.10 14.73 14.20
CA ASP A 92 15.24 13.83 14.39
C ASP A 92 16.09 13.70 13.12
N THR A 93 17.38 13.49 13.31
CA THR A 93 18.18 12.80 12.30
C THR A 93 17.90 11.31 12.42
N VAL A 94 17.43 10.66 11.36
CA VAL A 94 16.98 9.26 11.35
C VAL A 94 17.80 8.40 10.41
N LEU A 95 17.94 7.12 10.78
CA LEU A 95 18.50 6.08 9.94
C LEU A 95 17.40 5.47 9.08
N VAL A 96 17.61 5.45 7.77
CA VAL A 96 16.66 4.97 6.76
C VAL A 96 17.31 3.84 5.99
N GLN A 97 16.55 2.79 5.72
CA GLN A 97 17.01 1.65 4.94
C GLN A 97 15.95 1.22 3.93
N ARG A 98 16.37 0.51 2.88
CA ARG A 98 15.45 -0.18 1.97
C ARG A 98 15.25 -1.61 2.45
N ALA A 99 14.06 -1.92 2.97
CA ALA A 99 13.71 -3.29 3.33
C ALA A 99 13.55 -4.12 2.04
N GLY A 100 14.34 -5.19 1.91
CA GLY A 100 14.28 -6.10 0.76
C GLY A 100 14.41 -5.41 -0.60
N GLU A 101 15.17 -4.31 -0.67
CA GLU A 101 15.38 -3.46 -1.85
C GLU A 101 14.15 -2.70 -2.38
N VAL A 102 12.96 -2.77 -1.76
CA VAL A 102 11.76 -2.14 -2.36
C VAL A 102 11.20 -0.99 -1.53
N ILE A 103 10.98 -1.18 -0.23
CA ILE A 103 10.23 -0.21 0.59
C ILE A 103 11.18 0.51 1.57
N PRO A 104 11.34 1.84 1.43
CA PRO A 104 12.03 2.65 2.43
C PRO A 104 11.34 2.60 3.80
N GLN A 105 12.10 2.36 4.86
CA GLN A 105 11.60 2.41 6.24
C GLN A 105 12.58 3.14 7.17
N VAL A 106 12.04 3.76 8.20
CA VAL A 106 12.85 4.35 9.28
C VAL A 106 13.21 3.25 10.29
N VAL A 107 14.51 3.07 10.50
CA VAL A 107 15.06 2.09 11.47
C VAL A 107 14.99 2.66 12.88
N GLY A 108 15.40 3.91 13.05
CA GLY A 108 15.40 4.61 14.34
C GLY A 108 16.13 5.96 14.28
N PRO A 109 16.13 6.71 15.38
CA PRO A 109 16.80 8.01 15.48
C PRO A 109 18.31 7.86 15.72
N VAL A 110 19.07 8.84 15.26
CA VAL A 110 20.47 9.04 15.64
C VAL A 110 20.48 9.94 16.88
N VAL A 111 20.30 9.34 18.05
CA VAL A 111 20.08 10.05 19.33
C VAL A 111 21.17 11.08 19.65
N SER A 112 22.43 10.78 19.29
CA SER A 112 23.57 11.70 19.50
C SER A 112 23.48 13.01 18.72
N LYS A 113 22.59 13.11 17.72
CA LYS A 113 22.37 14.32 16.92
C LYS A 113 21.17 15.15 17.37
N ARG A 114 20.54 14.81 18.49
CA ARG A 114 19.39 15.56 18.99
C ARG A 114 19.78 16.93 19.52
N SER A 115 18.94 17.90 19.21
CA SER A 115 19.00 19.28 19.67
C SER A 115 18.12 19.56 20.89
N GLY A 116 17.22 18.64 21.23
CA GLY A 116 16.22 18.81 22.30
C GLY A 116 14.95 19.54 21.86
N ARG A 117 14.86 19.95 20.59
CA ARG A 117 13.70 20.64 20.01
C ARG A 117 12.75 19.71 19.26
N GLU A 118 13.06 18.42 19.23
CA GLU A 118 12.29 17.42 18.49
C GLU A 118 10.93 17.17 19.15
N LYS A 119 9.91 16.91 18.33
CA LYS A 119 8.51 16.77 18.78
C LYS A 119 8.05 15.33 18.73
N LEU A 120 7.39 14.88 19.81
CA LEU A 120 6.73 13.59 19.84
C LEU A 120 5.58 13.56 18.82
N PHE A 121 5.45 12.43 18.12
CA PHE A 121 4.31 12.18 17.25
C PHE A 121 3.15 11.60 18.05
N THR A 122 1.94 12.06 17.72
CA THR A 122 0.69 11.47 18.21
C THR A 122 -0.24 11.26 17.03
N MET A 123 -0.98 10.15 17.04
CA MET A 123 -1.97 9.89 16.00
C MET A 123 -3.09 10.94 16.08
N PRO A 124 -3.55 11.54 14.96
CA PRO A 124 -4.58 12.56 15.00
C PRO A 124 -5.92 11.96 15.46
N SER A 125 -6.67 12.73 16.26
CA SER A 125 -8.01 12.35 16.74
C SER A 125 -9.09 12.42 15.65
N ARG A 126 -8.77 13.06 14.52
CA ARG A 126 -9.62 13.19 13.34
C ARG A 126 -8.87 12.75 12.09
N CYS A 127 -9.59 12.11 11.18
CA CYS A 127 -9.06 11.62 9.92
C CYS A 127 -8.60 12.80 9.06
N PRO A 128 -7.35 12.79 8.54
CA PRO A 128 -6.83 13.90 7.74
C PRO A 128 -7.54 14.03 6.37
N GLU A 129 -8.22 12.98 5.91
CA GLU A 129 -8.87 12.93 4.59
C GLU A 129 -10.35 13.33 4.63
N CYS A 130 -11.07 13.06 5.73
CA CYS A 130 -12.52 13.31 5.81
C CYS A 130 -13.00 13.96 7.12
N GLY A 131 -12.10 14.25 8.07
CA GLY A 131 -12.44 14.89 9.34
C GLY A 131 -13.20 14.03 10.36
N ALA A 132 -13.58 12.80 9.99
CA ALA A 132 -14.28 11.85 10.85
C ALA A 132 -13.42 11.46 12.07
N ARG A 133 -14.09 10.99 13.14
CA ARG A 133 -13.40 10.55 14.36
C ARG A 133 -12.49 9.36 14.08
N VAL A 134 -11.27 9.42 14.61
CA VAL A 134 -10.34 8.30 14.65
C VAL A 134 -10.56 7.51 15.92
N ILE A 135 -10.62 6.19 15.80
CA ILE A 135 -10.71 5.28 16.94
C ILE A 135 -9.54 4.30 16.90
N ARG A 136 -9.13 3.83 18.07
CA ARG A 136 -8.22 2.71 18.23
C ARG A 136 -8.95 1.67 19.09
N PRO A 137 -9.47 0.60 18.48
CA PRO A 137 -10.14 -0.47 19.24
C PRO A 137 -9.24 -1.04 20.33
N GLU A 138 -9.84 -1.51 21.41
CA GLU A 138 -9.10 -2.16 22.49
C GLU A 138 -8.41 -3.43 21.97
N GLY A 139 -7.15 -3.63 22.34
CA GLY A 139 -6.32 -4.74 21.85
C GLY A 139 -5.71 -4.53 20.46
N GLU A 140 -6.07 -3.48 19.73
CA GLU A 140 -5.51 -3.20 18.41
C GLU A 140 -4.34 -2.20 18.44
N VAL A 141 -3.38 -2.42 17.54
CA VAL A 141 -2.21 -1.54 17.36
C VAL A 141 -2.52 -0.39 16.40
N MET A 142 -3.40 -0.63 15.43
CA MET A 142 -3.75 0.34 14.40
C MET A 142 -4.88 1.26 14.85
N SER A 143 -4.85 2.50 14.36
CA SER A 143 -5.96 3.44 14.46
C SER A 143 -6.76 3.46 13.16
N TYR A 144 -8.06 3.76 13.24
CA TYR A 144 -8.98 3.65 12.12
C TYR A 144 -9.86 4.89 11.96
N CYS A 145 -10.08 5.27 10.72
CA CYS A 145 -11.13 6.20 10.32
C CYS A 145 -12.49 5.50 10.40
N THR A 146 -13.42 6.05 11.17
CA THR A 146 -14.78 5.51 11.36
C THR A 146 -15.71 5.71 10.17
N ASN A 147 -15.38 6.62 9.25
CA ASN A 147 -16.23 6.93 8.11
C ASN A 147 -15.98 5.95 6.96
N VAL A 148 -16.89 5.01 6.75
CA VAL A 148 -16.87 4.06 5.63
C VAL A 148 -16.95 4.75 4.26
N ALA A 149 -17.54 5.95 4.20
CA ALA A 149 -17.61 6.80 3.01
C ALA A 149 -16.42 7.77 2.88
N CYS A 150 -15.33 7.54 3.63
CA CYS A 150 -14.11 8.33 3.50
C CYS A 150 -13.60 8.29 2.05
N PRO A 151 -13.35 9.43 1.39
CA PRO A 151 -12.89 9.48 -0.01
C PRO A 151 -11.62 8.66 -0.24
N ALA A 152 -10.67 8.71 0.70
CA ALA A 152 -9.44 7.91 0.62
C ALA A 152 -9.71 6.40 0.67
N GLN A 153 -10.67 5.95 1.50
CA GLN A 153 -11.05 4.54 1.54
C GLN A 153 -11.72 4.10 0.24
N ILE A 154 -12.63 4.92 -0.29
CA ILE A 154 -13.31 4.65 -1.55
C ILE A 154 -12.29 4.53 -2.69
N GLN A 155 -11.36 5.49 -2.79
CA GLN A 155 -10.30 5.46 -3.80
C GLN A 155 -9.42 4.22 -3.66
N GLN A 156 -8.97 3.88 -2.45
CA GLN A 156 -8.16 2.69 -2.21
C GLN A 156 -8.93 1.39 -2.47
N ARG A 157 -10.25 1.34 -2.23
CA ARG A 157 -11.11 0.20 -2.62
C ARG A 157 -11.20 0.07 -4.13
N LEU A 158 -11.35 1.18 -4.84
CA LEU A 158 -11.36 1.19 -6.30
C LEU A 158 -10.02 0.71 -6.87
N GLU A 159 -8.90 1.24 -6.37
CA GLU A 159 -7.54 0.82 -6.75
C GLU A 159 -7.29 -0.67 -6.48
N HIS A 160 -7.77 -1.17 -5.35
CA HIS A 160 -7.68 -2.59 -5.01
C HIS A 160 -8.53 -3.47 -5.94
N PHE A 161 -9.75 -3.04 -6.23
CA PHE A 161 -10.68 -3.75 -7.09
C PHE A 161 -10.13 -3.91 -8.50
N VAL A 162 -9.57 -2.84 -9.09
CA VAL A 162 -9.00 -2.86 -10.45
C VAL A 162 -7.61 -3.50 -10.51
N SER A 163 -6.98 -3.76 -9.35
CA SER A 163 -5.62 -4.28 -9.28
C SER A 163 -5.43 -5.60 -10.04
N ARG A 164 -4.17 -5.90 -10.37
CA ARG A 164 -3.80 -7.16 -11.04
C ARG A 164 -4.24 -8.41 -10.28
N GLY A 165 -4.33 -8.35 -8.95
CA GLY A 165 -4.83 -9.46 -8.13
C GLY A 165 -6.36 -9.49 -8.04
N GLY A 166 -7.00 -8.32 -8.06
CA GLY A 166 -8.46 -8.16 -8.09
C GLY A 166 -9.06 -8.54 -9.44
N MET A 167 -9.78 -7.60 -10.05
CA MET A 167 -10.47 -7.77 -11.32
C MET A 167 -9.56 -7.61 -12.55
N ASP A 168 -8.29 -7.20 -12.35
CA ASP A 168 -7.28 -7.02 -13.40
C ASP A 168 -7.77 -6.10 -14.53
N ILE A 169 -8.28 -4.92 -14.14
CA ILE A 169 -8.77 -3.89 -15.05
C ILE A 169 -7.61 -2.93 -15.35
N ARG A 170 -6.96 -3.14 -16.49
CA ARG A 170 -5.86 -2.27 -16.95
C ARG A 170 -6.39 -0.93 -17.42
N GLY A 171 -5.59 0.11 -17.26
CA GLY A 171 -5.94 1.50 -17.64
C GLY A 171 -6.48 2.33 -16.47
N ILE A 172 -6.94 1.70 -15.38
CA ILE A 172 -7.38 2.40 -14.16
C ILE A 172 -6.29 2.27 -13.09
N GLY A 173 -5.48 3.32 -12.94
CA GLY A 173 -4.48 3.44 -11.86
C GLY A 173 -4.90 4.45 -10.79
N LYS A 174 -3.99 4.77 -9.87
CA LYS A 174 -4.20 5.75 -8.79
C LYS A 174 -4.72 7.12 -9.28
N SER A 175 -4.06 7.68 -10.30
CA SER A 175 -4.44 8.99 -10.86
C SER A 175 -5.84 8.98 -11.45
N LEU A 176 -6.15 7.99 -12.30
CA LEU A 176 -7.46 7.90 -12.94
C LEU A 176 -8.57 7.58 -11.93
N SER A 177 -8.31 6.71 -10.95
CA SER A 177 -9.25 6.43 -9.86
C SER A 177 -9.64 7.70 -9.10
N ALA A 178 -8.65 8.53 -8.74
CA ALA A 178 -8.90 9.82 -8.10
C ALA A 178 -9.73 10.76 -8.99
N THR A 179 -9.41 10.84 -10.28
CA THR A 179 -10.16 11.66 -11.25
C THR A 179 -11.62 11.19 -11.41
N LEU A 180 -11.85 9.89 -11.57
CA LEU A 180 -13.21 9.33 -11.71
C LEU A 180 -14.08 9.65 -10.50
N LEU A 181 -13.52 9.56 -9.29
CA LEU A 181 -14.20 9.91 -8.04
C LEU A 181 -14.46 11.42 -7.94
N LYS A 182 -13.43 12.24 -8.19
CA LYS A 182 -13.53 13.70 -8.11
C LYS A 182 -14.59 14.26 -9.06
N GLU A 183 -14.70 13.70 -10.26
CA GLU A 183 -15.66 14.13 -11.30
C GLU A 183 -17.06 13.54 -11.11
N GLY A 184 -17.27 12.73 -10.06
CA GLY A 184 -18.53 12.03 -9.80
C GLY A 184 -18.91 11.03 -10.89
N LEU A 185 -17.93 10.55 -11.66
CA LEU A 185 -18.16 9.53 -12.69
C LEU A 185 -18.35 8.15 -12.05
N VAL A 186 -17.72 7.94 -10.90
CA VAL A 186 -17.76 6.71 -10.10
C VAL A 186 -17.90 7.11 -8.64
N ARG A 187 -18.68 6.37 -7.85
CA ARG A 187 -18.77 6.50 -6.38
C ARG A 187 -18.33 5.23 -5.66
N ASP A 188 -18.49 4.09 -6.31
CA ASP A 188 -18.06 2.77 -5.83
C ASP A 188 -17.61 1.89 -7.00
N VAL A 189 -17.27 0.63 -6.71
CA VAL A 189 -16.76 -0.29 -7.74
C VAL A 189 -17.82 -0.73 -8.76
N ALA A 190 -19.12 -0.64 -8.43
CA ALA A 190 -20.19 -1.05 -9.34
C ALA A 190 -20.38 -0.01 -10.47
N ASP A 191 -20.27 1.28 -10.14
CA ASP A 191 -20.35 2.38 -11.11
C ASP A 191 -19.30 2.26 -12.25
N LEU A 192 -18.22 1.48 -12.07
CA LEU A 192 -17.25 1.18 -13.15
C LEU A 192 -17.92 0.53 -14.36
N TYR A 193 -18.85 -0.38 -14.12
CA TYR A 193 -19.51 -1.14 -15.18
C TYR A 193 -20.53 -0.29 -15.96
N ASP A 194 -20.91 0.87 -15.43
CA ASP A 194 -21.78 1.85 -16.07
C ASP A 194 -21.02 2.96 -16.79
N LEU A 195 -19.67 2.95 -16.79
CA LEU A 195 -18.86 3.99 -17.43
C LEU A 195 -19.06 4.07 -18.95
N HIS A 196 -19.50 2.98 -19.59
CA HIS A 196 -19.85 2.97 -21.01
C HIS A 196 -20.95 4.00 -21.34
N ASN A 197 -21.90 4.23 -20.43
CA ASN A 197 -22.96 5.23 -20.57
C ASN A 197 -22.45 6.67 -20.41
N LYS A 198 -21.18 6.86 -20.04
CA LYS A 198 -20.55 8.16 -19.77
C LYS A 198 -19.38 8.43 -20.72
N TYR A 199 -19.32 7.76 -21.87
CA TYR A 199 -18.23 7.85 -22.85
C TYR A 199 -17.85 9.30 -23.19
N ASP A 200 -18.83 10.14 -23.53
CA ASP A 200 -18.59 11.54 -23.90
C ASP A 200 -17.97 12.37 -22.76
N ARG A 201 -18.25 12.00 -21.50
CA ARG A 201 -17.67 12.66 -20.33
C ARG A 201 -16.23 12.23 -20.08
N LEU A 202 -15.83 11.05 -20.56
CA LEU A 202 -14.49 10.49 -20.45
C LEU A 202 -13.54 11.06 -21.52
N VAL A 203 -14.05 11.24 -22.74
CA VAL A 203 -13.28 11.68 -23.93
C VAL A 203 -13.07 13.20 -24.01
N LYS A 204 -13.64 13.98 -23.07
CA LYS A 204 -13.52 15.46 -23.08
C LYS A 204 -12.07 15.92 -23.37
N PRO A 205 -11.89 16.94 -24.24
CA PRO A 205 -10.56 17.46 -24.55
C PRO A 205 -9.88 17.86 -23.24
N GLU A 206 -8.63 17.43 -23.06
CA GLU A 206 -7.80 17.50 -21.84
C GLU A 206 -7.87 16.32 -20.87
N LYS A 207 -8.79 15.34 -21.02
CA LYS A 207 -8.90 14.22 -20.08
C LYS A 207 -8.24 12.92 -20.56
N MET A 208 -8.76 12.30 -21.62
CA MET A 208 -8.27 11.01 -22.10
C MET A 208 -8.43 10.90 -23.61
N ALA A 209 -7.43 10.32 -24.29
CA ALA A 209 -7.56 9.98 -25.70
C ALA A 209 -8.61 8.86 -25.88
N GLU A 210 -9.41 8.93 -26.95
CA GLU A 210 -10.46 7.96 -27.29
C GLU A 210 -9.99 6.51 -27.15
N LYS A 211 -8.87 6.17 -27.80
CA LYS A 211 -8.27 4.83 -27.72
C LYS A 211 -7.95 4.37 -26.28
N SER A 212 -7.60 5.29 -25.40
CA SER A 212 -7.35 4.98 -23.98
C SER A 212 -8.66 4.65 -23.26
N VAL A 213 -9.71 5.42 -23.54
CA VAL A 213 -11.06 5.16 -23.01
C VAL A 213 -11.59 3.82 -23.52
N ASP A 214 -11.46 3.53 -24.81
CA ASP A 214 -11.86 2.24 -25.39
C ASP A 214 -11.13 1.07 -24.74
N ASN A 215 -9.80 1.18 -24.57
CA ASN A 215 -9.01 0.14 -23.93
C ASN A 215 -9.44 -0.09 -22.47
N MET A 216 -9.74 0.99 -21.74
CA MET A 216 -10.24 0.92 -20.37
C MET A 216 -11.61 0.25 -20.32
N LEU A 217 -12.58 0.67 -21.15
CA LEU A 217 -13.92 0.10 -21.18
C LEU A 217 -13.88 -1.38 -21.58
N ASN A 218 -13.04 -1.75 -22.56
CA ASN A 218 -12.82 -3.15 -22.93
C ASN A 218 -12.21 -3.96 -21.79
N ALA A 219 -11.31 -3.38 -20.98
CA ALA A 219 -10.76 -4.06 -19.81
C ALA A 219 -11.80 -4.26 -18.70
N ILE A 220 -12.71 -3.30 -18.51
CA ILE A 220 -13.85 -3.43 -17.59
C ILE A 220 -14.77 -4.56 -18.05
N GLU A 221 -15.11 -4.62 -19.35
CA GLU A 221 -15.99 -5.67 -19.89
C GLU A 221 -15.38 -7.06 -19.69
N LYS A 222 -14.11 -7.24 -20.07
CA LYS A 222 -13.37 -8.50 -19.87
C LYS A 222 -13.24 -8.92 -18.40
N SER A 223 -13.36 -7.97 -17.47
CA SER A 223 -13.28 -8.28 -16.04
C SER A 223 -14.52 -9.01 -15.51
N LYS A 224 -15.65 -8.99 -16.23
CA LYS A 224 -16.87 -9.69 -15.82
C LYS A 224 -16.70 -11.21 -15.77
N ASP A 225 -15.77 -11.76 -16.56
CA ASP A 225 -15.48 -13.19 -16.64
C ASP A 225 -14.48 -13.69 -15.56
N ARG A 226 -14.13 -12.86 -14.57
CA ARG A 226 -13.22 -13.27 -13.48
C ARG A 226 -13.90 -14.26 -12.53
N SER A 227 -13.12 -15.19 -12.00
CA SER A 227 -13.62 -16.20 -11.04
C SER A 227 -14.17 -15.55 -9.77
N LEU A 228 -15.08 -16.26 -9.10
CA LEU A 228 -15.66 -15.81 -7.83
C LEU A 228 -14.59 -15.49 -6.77
N SER A 229 -13.51 -16.27 -6.71
CA SER A 229 -12.38 -16.01 -5.80
C SER A 229 -11.78 -14.62 -6.01
N ARG A 230 -11.64 -14.18 -7.26
CA ARG A 230 -11.11 -12.85 -7.59
C ARG A 230 -12.10 -11.75 -7.25
N VAL A 231 -13.40 -11.98 -7.43
CA VAL A 231 -14.45 -11.06 -7.00
C VAL A 231 -14.39 -10.86 -5.48
N ILE A 232 -14.40 -11.95 -4.71
CA ILE A 232 -14.32 -11.90 -3.24
C ILE A 232 -13.05 -11.16 -2.78
N PHE A 233 -11.90 -11.46 -3.39
CA PHE A 233 -10.67 -10.74 -3.10
C PHE A 233 -10.78 -9.24 -3.45
N ALA A 234 -11.31 -8.91 -4.62
CA ALA A 234 -11.45 -7.53 -5.12
C ALA A 234 -12.40 -6.68 -4.27
N LEU A 235 -13.40 -7.28 -3.62
CA LEU A 235 -14.28 -6.58 -2.67
C LEU A 235 -13.53 -6.06 -1.44
N GLY A 236 -12.32 -6.56 -1.17
CA GLY A 236 -11.43 -6.02 -0.14
C GLY A 236 -11.92 -6.25 1.28
N ILE A 237 -12.67 -7.34 1.50
CA ILE A 237 -13.20 -7.76 2.80
C ILE A 237 -12.05 -7.89 3.81
N LEU A 238 -12.28 -7.39 5.03
CA LEU A 238 -11.26 -7.42 6.08
C LEU A 238 -10.83 -8.87 6.36
N HIS A 239 -9.52 -9.10 6.47
CA HIS A 239 -8.88 -10.42 6.66
C HIS A 239 -9.00 -11.42 5.50
N ILE A 240 -9.69 -11.07 4.41
CA ILE A 240 -9.80 -11.95 3.24
C ILE A 240 -8.75 -11.55 2.19
N GLY A 241 -7.62 -12.24 2.24
CA GLY A 241 -6.57 -12.19 1.21
C GLY A 241 -6.89 -13.07 0.00
N GLU A 242 -5.98 -13.09 -0.98
CA GLU A 242 -6.13 -13.86 -2.23
C GLU A 242 -6.32 -15.36 -1.94
N GLU A 243 -5.48 -15.94 -1.08
CA GLU A 243 -5.54 -17.36 -0.69
C GLU A 243 -6.84 -17.70 0.06
N MET A 244 -7.29 -16.85 0.99
CA MET A 244 -8.54 -17.07 1.70
C MET A 244 -9.74 -16.98 0.77
N ALA A 245 -9.71 -16.07 -0.20
CA ALA A 245 -10.77 -15.95 -1.20
C ALA A 245 -10.85 -17.21 -2.08
N GLU A 246 -9.72 -17.81 -2.45
CA GLU A 246 -9.71 -19.11 -3.13
C GLU A 246 -10.32 -20.21 -2.29
N ILE A 247 -9.93 -20.31 -1.00
CA ILE A 247 -10.45 -21.32 -0.07
C ILE A 247 -11.97 -21.22 0.10
N LEU A 248 -12.51 -19.99 0.19
CA LEU A 248 -13.96 -19.76 0.37
C LEU A 248 -14.81 -20.15 -0.85
N THR A 249 -14.19 -20.30 -2.03
CA THR A 249 -14.90 -20.55 -3.30
C THR A 249 -14.64 -21.93 -3.88
N ARG A 250 -13.93 -22.79 -3.14
CA ARG A 250 -13.78 -24.21 -3.43
C ARG A 250 -15.00 -24.97 -2.93
#